data_AF-A0A840VIR6-F1
#
_entry.id   AF-A0A840VIR6-F1
#
_cell.length_a   1.000
_cell.length_b   1.000
_cell.length_c   1.000
_cell.angle_alpha   90.00
_cell.angle_beta   90.00
_cell.angle_gamma   90.00
#
_symmetry.space_group_name_H-M   'P 1'
#
loop_
_entity.id
_entity.type
_entity.pdbx_description
1 polymer ?
#
loop_
_entity_poly.entity_id
_entity_poly.type
_entity_poly.pdbx_seq_one_letter_code
_entity_poly.pdbx_strand_id
1 'polypeptide(L)'
;MTLLPKSLLEAVAQQIEEARAWWSRDREAGLAGVWMPNALSRKYRCGEESFEWFWLFPASKTAVDPATVGSAEAPEGIRRRHHLTMAFTTARSNAGHRGSGLGVVSPLNALVT
;
A
#
# COMPACT_ATOMS: atom_id res chain seq x y z
N MET A 1 13.89 -16.67 -20.90
CA MET A 1 14.23 -16.80 -19.47
C MET A 1 15.19 -15.67 -19.15
N THR A 2 14.76 -14.66 -18.40
CA THR A 2 15.60 -13.50 -18.06
C THR A 2 16.19 -13.74 -16.69
N LEU A 3 17.52 -13.75 -16.58
CA LEU A 3 18.21 -13.94 -15.31
C LEU A 3 18.31 -12.60 -14.58
N LEU A 4 17.99 -12.60 -13.29
CA LEU A 4 18.23 -11.44 -12.44
C LEU A 4 19.77 -11.25 -12.30
N PRO A 5 20.32 -10.06 -12.60
CA PRO A 5 21.74 -9.77 -12.42
C PRO A 5 22.16 -9.99 -10.97
N LYS A 6 23.32 -10.63 -10.77
CA LYS A 6 23.86 -10.89 -9.41
C LYS A 6 24.05 -9.60 -8.59
N SER A 7 24.38 -8.49 -9.26
CA SER A 7 24.53 -7.18 -8.63
C SER A 7 23.24 -6.64 -7.99
N LEU A 8 22.06 -7.10 -8.42
CA LEU A 8 20.77 -6.66 -7.89
C LEU A 8 20.25 -7.56 -6.76
N LEU A 9 20.87 -8.70 -6.50
CA LEU A 9 20.39 -9.65 -5.50
C LEU A 9 20.28 -9.03 -4.11
N GLU A 10 21.30 -8.29 -3.70
CA GLU A 10 21.33 -7.65 -2.38
C GLU A 10 20.27 -6.54 -2.27
N ALA A 11 20.15 -5.69 -3.28
CA ALA A 11 19.14 -4.63 -3.31
C ALA A 11 17.70 -5.20 -3.27
N VAL A 12 17.45 -6.28 -3.99
CA VAL A 12 16.15 -6.96 -3.98
C VAL A 12 15.89 -7.62 -2.62
N ALA A 13 16.89 -8.25 -2.01
CA ALA A 13 16.74 -8.83 -0.68
C ALA A 13 16.40 -7.76 0.38
N GLN A 14 17.09 -6.62 0.34
CA GLN A 14 16.78 -5.49 1.22
C GLN A 14 15.36 -4.96 0.99
N GLN A 15 14.94 -4.81 -0.27
CA GLN A 15 13.58 -4.38 -0.61
C GLN A 15 12.50 -5.35 -0.09
N ILE A 16 12.76 -6.66 -0.15
CA ILE A 16 11.84 -7.68 0.39
C ILE A 16 11.69 -7.51 1.91
N GLU A 17 12.78 -7.26 2.63
CA GLU A 17 12.73 -7.05 4.08
C GLU A 17 12.04 -5.72 4.45
N GLU A 18 12.23 -4.66 3.67
CA GLU A 18 11.45 -3.43 3.83
C GLU A 18 9.95 -3.66 3.61
N ALA A 19 9.59 -4.41 2.56
CA ALA A 19 8.21 -4.80 2.30
C ALA A 19 7.64 -5.65 3.44
N ARG A 20 8.43 -6.55 4.03
CA ARG A 20 8.04 -7.36 5.18
C ARG A 20 7.73 -6.49 6.41
N ALA A 21 8.54 -5.45 6.64
CA ALA A 21 8.29 -4.50 7.73
C ALA A 21 6.96 -3.74 7.53
N TRP A 22 6.64 -3.34 6.30
CA TRP A 22 5.35 -2.71 5.99
C TRP A 22 4.18 -3.66 6.18
N TRP A 23 4.32 -4.89 5.70
CA TRP A 23 3.30 -5.92 5.87
C TRP A 23 3.02 -6.20 7.36
N SER A 24 4.05 -6.34 8.20
CA SER A 24 3.88 -6.55 9.65
C SER A 24 3.08 -5.42 10.28
N ARG A 25 3.41 -4.16 9.96
CA ARG A 25 2.66 -2.98 10.45
C ARG A 25 1.20 -2.99 10.00
N ASP A 26 0.95 -3.40 8.76
CA ASP A 26 -0.42 -3.49 8.22
C ASP A 26 -1.24 -4.59 8.92
N ARG A 27 -0.60 -5.71 9.27
CA ARG A 27 -1.21 -6.79 10.05
C ARG A 27 -1.49 -6.37 11.49
N GLU A 28 -0.54 -5.70 12.14
CA GLU A 28 -0.71 -5.12 13.48
C GLU A 28 -1.82 -4.07 13.52
N ALA A 29 -1.97 -3.28 12.45
CA ALA A 29 -3.04 -2.30 12.30
C ALA A 29 -4.40 -2.91 11.91
N GLY A 30 -4.50 -4.23 11.72
CA GLY A 30 -5.74 -4.92 11.37
C GLY A 30 -6.28 -4.57 9.99
N LEU A 31 -5.41 -4.24 9.02
CA LEU A 31 -5.85 -3.91 7.67
C LEU A 31 -6.26 -5.19 6.91
N ALA A 32 -7.21 -5.04 5.99
CA ALA A 32 -7.74 -6.13 5.17
C ALA A 32 -6.72 -6.78 4.22
N GLY A 33 -5.48 -6.28 4.17
CA GLY A 33 -4.42 -6.82 3.31
C GLY A 33 -4.51 -6.32 1.87
N VAL A 34 -3.98 -7.10 0.93
CA VAL A 34 -3.89 -6.75 -0.50
C VAL A 34 -5.19 -7.05 -1.23
N TRP A 35 -5.55 -6.18 -2.17
CA TRP A 35 -6.68 -6.42 -3.06
C TRP A 35 -6.45 -7.66 -3.94
N MET A 36 -7.40 -8.58 -3.93
CA MET A 36 -7.39 -9.74 -4.81
C MET A 36 -8.75 -9.90 -5.52
N PRO A 37 -8.75 -10.28 -6.80
CA PRO A 37 -9.99 -10.66 -7.49
C PRO A 37 -10.66 -11.88 -6.85
N ASN A 38 -11.99 -11.91 -6.84
CA ASN A 38 -12.80 -12.98 -6.23
C ASN A 38 -12.37 -14.41 -6.63
N ALA A 39 -12.05 -14.65 -7.91
CA ALA A 39 -11.61 -15.97 -8.37
C ALA A 39 -10.28 -16.41 -7.71
N LEU A 40 -9.38 -15.45 -7.48
CA LEU A 40 -8.07 -15.69 -6.87
C LEU A 40 -8.20 -15.85 -5.35
N SER A 41 -9.01 -15.03 -4.69
CA SER A 41 -9.30 -15.12 -3.25
C SER A 41 -9.93 -16.47 -2.88
N ARG A 42 -10.80 -17.02 -3.74
CA ARG A 42 -11.36 -18.38 -3.57
C ARG A 42 -10.30 -19.48 -3.65
N LYS A 43 -9.32 -19.34 -4.54
CA LYS A 43 -8.26 -20.34 -4.74
C LYS A 43 -7.21 -20.28 -3.63
N TYR A 44 -6.87 -19.08 -3.19
CA TYR A 44 -5.88 -18.83 -2.15
C TYR A 44 -6.57 -18.17 -0.96
N ARG A 45 -7.19 -19.02 -0.12
CA ARG A 45 -7.88 -18.57 1.10
C ARG A 45 -6.90 -17.80 1.99
N CYS A 46 -7.30 -16.62 2.44
CA CYS A 46 -6.48 -15.69 3.22
C CYS A 46 -5.24 -15.14 2.48
N GLY A 47 -5.12 -15.35 1.15
CA GLY A 47 -3.99 -14.83 0.38
C GLY A 47 -3.84 -13.31 0.46
N GLU A 48 -4.95 -12.60 0.68
CA GLU A 48 -5.01 -11.15 0.86
C GLU A 48 -4.14 -10.69 2.04
N GLU A 49 -4.03 -11.52 3.08
CA GLU A 49 -3.29 -11.22 4.30
C GLU A 49 -1.87 -11.80 4.30
N SER A 50 -1.56 -12.66 3.34
CA SER A 50 -0.28 -13.36 3.22
C SER A 50 0.81 -12.45 2.64
N PHE A 51 2.04 -12.60 3.14
CA PHE A 51 3.17 -11.80 2.67
C PHE A 51 3.54 -12.10 1.20
N GLU A 52 3.32 -13.33 0.75
CA GLU A 52 3.60 -13.80 -0.61
C GLU A 52 2.82 -13.02 -1.68
N TRP A 53 1.68 -12.43 -1.30
CA TRP A 53 0.84 -11.60 -2.15
C TRP A 53 1.04 -10.10 -1.89
N PHE A 54 1.92 -9.73 -0.96
CA PHE A 54 2.22 -8.36 -0.63
C PHE A 54 3.05 -7.67 -1.73
N TRP A 55 2.88 -6.35 -1.84
CA TRP A 55 3.61 -5.55 -2.83
C TRP A 55 5.10 -5.49 -2.49
N LEU A 56 5.97 -5.80 -3.46
CA LEU A 56 7.41 -5.58 -3.30
C LEU A 56 7.75 -4.09 -3.15
N PHE A 57 6.99 -3.21 -3.82
CA PHE A 57 7.10 -1.76 -3.71
C PHE A 57 5.78 -1.19 -3.18
N PRO A 58 5.56 -1.24 -1.85
CA PRO A 58 4.35 -0.73 -1.24
C PRO A 58 4.33 0.80 -1.21
N ALA A 59 3.17 1.40 -1.39
CA ALA A 59 2.97 2.84 -1.17
C ALA A 59 3.14 3.17 0.32
N SER A 60 3.67 4.35 0.66
CA SER A 60 3.88 4.75 2.05
C SER A 60 2.58 4.98 2.82
N LYS A 61 1.51 5.38 2.12
CA LYS A 61 0.18 5.63 2.70
C LYS A 61 -0.82 4.56 2.26
N THR A 62 -1.78 4.27 3.13
CA THR A 62 -2.95 3.45 2.80
C THR A 62 -4.04 4.34 2.20
N ALA A 63 -4.91 3.75 1.38
CA ALA A 63 -6.03 4.43 0.76
C ALA A 63 -7.30 3.56 0.88
N VAL A 64 -8.46 4.19 0.74
CA VAL A 64 -9.73 3.46 0.62
C VAL A 64 -9.84 2.96 -0.81
N ASP A 65 -10.13 1.67 -0.97
CA ASP A 65 -10.31 1.05 -2.27
C ASP A 65 -11.64 1.51 -2.89
N PRO A 66 -11.63 2.30 -3.99
CA PRO A 66 -12.85 2.81 -4.61
C PRO A 66 -13.76 1.69 -5.13
N ALA A 67 -13.22 0.50 -5.43
CA ALA A 67 -14.01 -0.64 -5.89
C ALA A 67 -14.93 -1.21 -4.80
N THR A 68 -14.67 -0.87 -3.54
CA THR A 68 -15.41 -1.40 -2.38
C THR A 68 -16.39 -0.40 -1.79
N VAL A 69 -16.24 0.89 -2.11
CA VAL A 69 -17.11 1.97 -1.63
C VAL A 69 -18.53 1.76 -2.17
N GLY A 70 -19.53 1.83 -1.29
CA GLY A 70 -20.94 1.63 -1.67
C GLY A 70 -21.36 0.17 -1.83
N SER A 71 -20.49 -0.79 -1.53
CA SER A 71 -20.88 -2.19 -1.41
C SER A 71 -21.76 -2.41 -0.17
N ALA A 72 -22.65 -3.41 -0.22
CA ALA A 72 -23.53 -3.76 0.91
C ALA A 72 -22.74 -4.15 2.17
N GLU A 73 -21.50 -4.61 1.99
CA GLU A 73 -20.62 -5.10 3.06
C GLU A 73 -19.75 -3.99 3.65
N ALA A 74 -19.42 -2.95 2.87
CA ALA A 74 -18.54 -1.85 3.28
C ALA A 74 -19.00 -0.51 2.68
N PRO A 75 -19.98 0.19 3.28
CA PRO A 75 -20.49 1.46 2.76
C PRO A 75 -19.40 2.56 2.69
N GLU A 76 -18.46 2.56 3.64
CA GLU A 76 -17.32 3.50 3.68
C GLU A 76 -16.10 3.05 2.86
N GLY A 77 -16.14 1.83 2.30
CA GLY A 77 -15.03 1.20 1.59
C GLY A 77 -13.95 0.59 2.50
N ILE A 78 -13.15 -0.29 1.92
CA ILE A 78 -12.10 -1.05 2.62
C ILE A 78 -10.78 -0.29 2.49
N ARG A 79 -10.13 0.00 3.62
CA ARG A 79 -8.81 0.64 3.65
C ARG A 79 -7.69 -0.40 3.50
N ARG A 80 -6.83 -0.21 2.49
CA ARG A 80 -5.77 -1.16 2.11
C ARG A 80 -4.50 -0.43 1.71
N ARG A 81 -3.38 -1.16 1.65
CA ARG A 81 -2.13 -0.65 1.08
C ARG A 81 -2.04 -1.05 -0.40
N HIS A 82 -1.72 -0.06 -1.23
CA HIS A 82 -1.55 -0.25 -2.67
C HIS A 82 -0.07 -0.29 -3.04
N HIS A 83 0.23 -0.76 -4.24
CA HIS A 83 1.56 -0.63 -4.81
C HIS A 83 1.88 0.85 -5.10
N LEU A 84 3.16 1.16 -5.17
CA LEU A 84 3.63 2.48 -5.55
C LEU A 84 3.23 2.76 -7.01
N THR A 85 2.24 3.63 -7.19
CA THR A 85 1.84 4.14 -8.52
C THR A 85 2.76 5.29 -8.90
N MET A 86 3.12 5.43 -10.17
CA MET A 86 4.13 6.39 -10.69
C MET A 86 3.85 7.89 -10.45
N ALA A 87 2.82 8.26 -9.69
CA ALA A 87 2.74 9.60 -9.12
C ALA A 87 3.83 9.72 -8.04
N PHE A 88 5.04 10.13 -8.44
CA PHE A 88 6.18 10.39 -7.55
C PHE A 88 5.82 11.47 -6.52
N THR A 89 5.29 11.09 -5.36
CA THR A 89 5.32 11.95 -4.17
C THR A 89 6.55 11.57 -3.35
N THR A 90 7.69 12.16 -3.70
CA THR A 90 8.91 12.07 -2.88
C THR A 90 8.68 12.83 -1.58
N ALA A 91 8.48 12.11 -0.49
CA ALA A 91 8.69 12.64 0.86
C ALA A 91 9.48 11.61 1.67
N ARG A 92 10.76 11.46 1.33
CA ARG A 92 11.72 10.80 2.22
C ARG A 92 12.17 11.83 3.26
N SER A 93 11.37 12.00 4.32
CA SER A 93 11.76 12.86 5.44
C SER A 93 12.85 12.16 6.27
N ASN A 94 14.10 12.60 6.12
CA ASN A 94 15.08 12.42 7.18
C ASN A 94 14.68 13.36 8.34
N ALA A 95 14.55 12.79 9.53
CA ALA A 95 14.24 13.52 10.74
C ALA A 95 15.31 14.57 11.05
N GLY A 96 14.86 15.73 11.52
CA GLY A 96 15.67 16.63 12.34
C GLY A 96 15.75 18.07 11.84
N HIS A 97 14.69 18.86 11.99
CA HIS A 97 14.81 20.19 12.60
C HIS A 97 13.46 20.72 13.10
N ARG A 98 13.54 21.37 14.26
CA ARG A 98 12.46 22.02 15.00
C ARG A 98 11.83 23.15 14.17
N GLY A 99 10.52 23.36 14.33
CA GLY A 99 9.91 24.66 14.03
C GLY A 99 8.57 24.57 13.30
N SER A 100 7.51 24.90 14.03
CA SER A 100 6.38 25.75 13.61
C SER A 100 5.49 25.32 12.44
N GLY A 101 4.18 25.38 12.68
CA GLY A 101 3.15 24.82 11.84
C GLY A 101 3.03 25.42 10.44
N LEU A 102 2.56 24.59 9.52
CA LEU A 102 1.89 25.02 8.29
C LEU A 102 0.83 23.96 7.95
N GLY A 103 -0.41 24.43 7.87
CA GLY A 103 -1.58 23.62 7.58
C GLY A 103 -1.53 23.02 6.18
N VAL A 104 -2.00 21.79 6.05
CA VAL A 104 -2.35 21.18 4.77
C VAL A 104 -3.86 21.15 4.68
N VAL A 105 -4.43 22.23 4.14
CA VAL A 105 -5.72 22.20 3.46
C VAL A 105 -5.43 21.72 2.04
N SER A 106 -5.95 20.56 1.66
CA SER A 106 -5.96 20.10 0.28
C SER A 106 -7.42 20.13 -0.20
N PRO A 107 -7.84 21.15 -0.96
CA PRO A 107 -9.17 21.21 -1.55
C PRO A 107 -9.11 20.53 -2.92
N LEU A 108 -9.97 19.53 -3.17
CA LEU A 108 -10.39 19.12 -4.52
C LEU A 108 -11.47 18.04 -4.43
N ASN A 109 -12.73 18.47 -4.24
CA ASN A 109 -13.81 18.12 -5.17
C ASN A 109 -15.02 19.02 -4.92
N ALA A 110 -15.01 20.20 -5.55
CA ALA A 110 -16.21 20.93 -5.88
C ALA A 110 -16.46 20.65 -7.38
N LEU A 111 -17.44 19.82 -7.69
CA LEU A 111 -18.06 19.68 -9.02
C LEU A 111 -19.24 18.69 -8.91
N VAL A 112 -20.40 19.17 -8.48
CA VAL A 112 -21.71 18.81 -9.05
C VAL A 112 -22.59 20.06 -8.88
N THR A 113 -23.01 20.63 -10.00
CA THR A 113 -24.01 21.70 -10.11
C THR A 113 -25.41 21.13 -9.88
#